data_AF-A0A7J6FLR3-F1
#
_entry.id   AF-A0A7J6FLR3-F1
#
_cell.length_a   1.000
_cell.length_b   1.000
_cell.length_c   1.000
_cell.angle_alpha   90.00
_cell.angle_beta   90.00
_cell.angle_gamma   90.00
#
_symmetry.space_group_name_H-M   'P 1'
#
loop_
_entity.id
_entity.type
_entity.pdbx_description
1 polymer ?
#
loop_
_entity_poly.entity_id
_entity_poly.type
_entity_poly.pdbx_seq_one_letter_code
_entity_poly.pdbx_strand_id
1 'polypeptide(L)' 'MTGTSRFNLITSKCLNNRVFEVFLAYLQKDANHAYWKISLIVENVQGRNVLTNFWVSYSF' A
#
# COMPACT_ATOMS: atom_id res chain seq x y z
N MET A 1 27.13 -14.44 -13.10
CA MET A 1 26.20 -13.31 -13.35
C MET A 1 25.65 -12.80 -12.01
N THR A 2 26.39 -11.95 -11.29
CA THR A 2 25.97 -11.45 -9.96
C THR A 2 26.32 -9.97 -9.85
N GLY A 3 25.49 -9.11 -10.44
CA GLY A 3 25.78 -7.67 -10.56
C GLY A 3 24.60 -6.73 -10.30
N THR A 4 23.44 -7.21 -9.83
CA THR A 4 22.21 -6.38 -9.81
C THR A 4 21.44 -6.57 -8.51
N SER A 5 21.92 -6.10 -7.35
CA SER A 5 21.02 -5.95 -6.20
C SER A 5 21.49 -5.04 -5.06
N ARG A 6 22.32 -4.03 -5.29
CA ARG A 6 22.55 -2.98 -4.26
C ARG A 6 21.50 -1.87 -4.32
N PHE A 7 20.95 -1.58 -5.49
CA PHE A 7 19.90 -0.57 -5.67
C PHE A 7 18.50 -1.03 -5.19
N ASN A 8 18.15 -2.31 -5.39
CA ASN A 8 16.84 -2.85 -5.02
C ASN A 8 16.55 -2.75 -3.51
N LEU A 9 17.59 -2.88 -2.67
CA LEU A 9 17.48 -2.80 -1.21
C LEU A 9 17.21 -1.36 -0.71
N ILE A 10 17.56 -0.35 -1.50
CA ILE A 10 17.39 1.06 -1.13
C ILE A 10 15.98 1.52 -1.54
N THR A 11 15.49 1.07 -2.70
CA THR A 11 14.13 1.36 -3.16
C THR A 11 13.07 0.73 -2.26
N SER A 12 13.23 -0.55 -1.85
CA SER A 12 12.26 -1.21 -0.98
C SER A 12 12.14 -0.56 0.41
N LYS A 13 13.26 -0.11 0.98
CA LYS A 13 13.26 0.61 2.28
C LYS A 13 12.60 1.99 2.21
N CYS A 14 12.70 2.67 1.07
CA CYS A 14 12.07 3.99 0.86
C CYS A 14 10.55 3.93 0.65
N LEU A 15 10.01 2.74 0.38
CA LEU A 15 8.58 2.52 0.21
C LEU A 15 7.85 2.20 1.51
N ASN A 16 8.58 1.78 2.55
CA ASN A 16 8.01 1.57 3.88
C ASN A 16 7.48 2.89 4.45
N ASN A 17 6.36 2.81 5.19
CA ASN A 17 5.64 3.96 5.75
C ASN A 17 4.99 4.91 4.73
N ARG A 18 4.89 4.53 3.44
CA ARG A 18 4.02 5.26 2.52
C ARG A 18 2.56 4.92 2.78
N VAL A 19 1.69 5.92 2.62
CA VAL A 19 0.24 5.77 2.74
C VAL A 19 -0.38 5.78 1.36
N PHE A 20 -1.25 4.81 1.09
CA PHE A 20 -2.07 4.74 -0.10
C PHE A 20 -3.53 4.95 0.30
N GLU A 21 -4.20 5.87 -0.39
CA GLU A 21 -5.64 6.03 -0.26
C GLU A 21 -6.35 5.21 -1.33
N VAL A 22 -7.30 4.38 -0.91
CA VAL A 22 -8.13 3.58 -1.82
C VAL A 22 -9.59 3.71 -1.43
N PHE A 23 -10.47 3.73 -2.42
CA PHE A 23 -11.91 3.73 -2.18
C PHE A 23 -12.37 2.32 -1.79
N LEU A 24 -13.23 2.21 -0.78
CA LEU A 24 -13.74 0.92 -0.32
C LEU A 24 -14.58 0.21 -1.41
N ALA A 25 -15.24 0.97 -2.29
CA ALA A 25 -15.97 0.39 -3.42
C ALA A 25 -15.10 -0.51 -4.31
N TYR A 26 -13.81 -0.22 -4.49
CA TYR A 26 -12.91 -1.08 -5.26
C TYR A 26 -12.50 -2.34 -4.49
N LEU A 27 -12.42 -2.26 -3.16
CA LEU A 27 -12.04 -3.39 -2.31
C LEU A 27 -13.20 -4.38 -2.12
N GLN A 28 -14.40 -3.88 -1.84
CA GLN A 28 -15.60 -4.71 -1.62
C GLN A 28 -16.41 -4.97 -2.88
N LYS A 29 -16.06 -4.34 -4.02
CA LYS A 29 -16.85 -4.36 -5.27
C LYS A 29 -18.30 -3.91 -5.07
N ASP A 30 -18.52 -3.06 -4.07
CA ASP A 30 -19.83 -2.52 -3.71
C ASP A 30 -19.85 -1.02 -3.98
N ALA A 31 -20.66 -0.60 -4.96
CA ALA A 31 -20.78 0.78 -5.38
C ALA A 31 -21.41 1.69 -4.29
N ASN A 32 -22.14 1.11 -3.34
CA ASN A 32 -22.76 1.88 -2.26
C ASN A 32 -21.72 2.49 -1.33
N HIS A 33 -20.50 1.95 -1.27
CA HIS A 33 -19.40 2.45 -0.44
C HIS A 33 -18.37 3.29 -1.22
N ALA A 34 -18.77 3.86 -2.36
CA ALA A 34 -17.87 4.67 -3.20
C ALA A 34 -17.40 5.97 -2.55
N TYR A 35 -18.10 6.44 -1.52
CA TYR A 35 -17.74 7.65 -0.78
C TYR A 35 -16.74 7.40 0.36
N TRP A 36 -16.55 6.14 0.78
CA TRP A 36 -15.61 5.79 1.83
C TRP A 36 -14.20 5.58 1.29
N LYS A 37 -13.25 6.33 1.84
CA LYS A 37 -11.82 6.17 1.59
C LYS A 37 -11.15 5.51 2.78
N ILE A 38 -10.22 4.61 2.49
CA ILE A 38 -9.40 3.93 3.49
C ILE A 38 -7.94 4.26 3.21
N SER A 39 -7.21 4.61 4.27
CA SER A 39 -5.78 4.82 4.22
C SER A 39 -5.05 3.54 4.63
N LEU A 40 -4.26 3.00 3.71
CA LEU A 40 -3.44 1.81 3.89
C LEU A 40 -1.96 2.22 4.01
N ILE A 41 -1.27 1.80 5.07
CA ILE A 41 0.18 2.03 5.20
C ILE A 41 0.96 0.83 4.67
N VAL A 42 2.10 1.09 4.03
CA VAL A 42 3.07 0.04 3.69
C VAL A 42 3.83 -0.41 4.92
N GLU A 43 3.61 -1.65 5.32
CA GLU A 43 4.30 -2.28 6.45
C GLU A 43 5.60 -2.94 5.99
N ASN A 44 5.59 -3.60 4.84
CA ASN A 44 6.75 -4.29 4.30
C ASN A 44 6.68 -4.48 2.77
N VAL A 45 7.84 -4.57 2.11
CA VAL A 45 7.95 -4.87 0.68
C VAL A 45 8.73 -6.17 0.49
N GLN A 46 8.04 -7.19 -0.03
CA GLN A 46 8.61 -8.50 -0.31
C GLN A 46 8.78 -8.69 -1.82
N GLY A 47 9.98 -8.40 -2.31
CA GLY A 47 10.29 -8.48 -3.74
C GLY A 47 9.46 -7.47 -4.55
N ARG A 48 8.37 -7.93 -5.18
CA ARG A 48 7.43 -7.10 -5.95
C ARG A 48 6.05 -6.94 -5.28
N ASN A 49 5.83 -7.63 -4.16
CA ASN A 49 4.58 -7.54 -3.40
C ASN A 49 4.75 -6.56 -2.24
N VAL A 50 3.76 -5.71 -2.04
CA VAL A 50 3.72 -4.73 -0.95
C VAL A 50 2.66 -5.19 0.05
N LEU A 51 3.07 -5.45 1.28
CA LEU A 51 2.17 -5.73 2.38
C LEU A 51 1.73 -4.41 2.97
N THR A 52 0.42 -4.20 2.98
CA THR A 52 -0.21 -3.00 3.50
C THR A 52 -1.12 -3.33 4.68
N ASN A 53 -1.12 -2.48 5.70
CA ASN A 53 -2.00 -2.58 6.86
C ASN A 53 -2.96 -1.38 6.92
N PHE A 54 -4.08 -1.53 7.62
CA PHE A 54 -5.04 -0.46 7.84
C PHE A 54 -4.46 0.60 8.77
N TRP A 55 -4.35 1.84 8.30
CA TRP A 55 -3.82 2.95 9.09
C TRP A 55 -4.95 3.77 9.73
N VAL A 56 -5.88 4.30 8.92
CA VAL A 56 -7.03 5.09 9.40
C VAL A 56 -8.21 4.96 8.42
N SER A 57 -9.43 4.84 8.94
CA SER A 57 -10.67 5.16 8.22
C SER A 57 -11.22 6.49 8.73
N TYR A 58 -11.25 7.52 7.89
CA TYR A 58 -12.02 8.73 8.16
C TYR A 58 -13.41 8.58 7.53
N SER A 59 -14.45 8.53 8.34
CA SER A 59 -15.81 8.87 7.89
C SER A 59 -16.00 10.36 8.12
N PHE A 60 -16.25 11.10 7.05
CA PHE A 60 -16.71 12.50 7.10
C PHE A 60 -18.23 12.54 7.13
#